data_AF-A0A2V5QT76-F1
#
_entry.id   AF-A0A2V5QT76-F1
#
_cell.length_a   1.000
_cell.length_b   1.000
_cell.length_c   1.000
_cell.angle_alpha   90.00
_cell.angle_beta   90.00
_cell.angle_gamma   90.00
#
_symmetry.space_group_name_H-M   'P 1'
#
loop_
_entity.id
_entity.type
_entity.pdbx_description
1 polymer ?
#
loop_
_entity_poly.entity_id
_entity_poly.type
_entity_poly.pdbx_seq_one_letter_code
_entity_poly.pdbx_strand_id
1 'polypeptide(L)'
;MFENIWFIAAVWMGLALIASLISIRTGISVALVEILVGVVAGNLAVGLEGGMLHVGIASAGTGAGHLHHVLQSTEWTNFLALLGSGVLTFLAGAEIDPVSLKANWRASVLIGVLSFAIPFAVVWLFAQFVFGWPLHQAQIAGIALSTTSVAVVYAVMI
;
A
#
# COMPACT_ATOMS: atom_id res chain seq x y z
N MET A 1 15.74 8.10 21.12
CA MET A 1 16.15 7.93 19.70
C MET A 1 14.97 7.55 18.82
N PHE A 2 14.12 6.60 19.23
CA PHE A 2 12.97 6.12 18.47
C PHE A 2 11.83 7.13 18.24
N GLU A 3 11.82 8.27 18.92
CA GLU A 3 10.84 9.36 18.69
C GLU A 3 11.39 10.45 17.74
N ASN A 4 12.64 10.34 17.30
CA ASN A 4 13.22 11.33 16.40
C ASN A 4 12.65 11.14 14.99
N ILE A 5 11.95 12.16 14.51
CA ILE A 5 11.30 12.17 13.19
C ILE A 5 12.26 11.86 12.04
N TRP A 6 13.52 12.34 12.13
CA TRP A 6 14.54 12.10 11.11
C TRP A 6 15.03 10.66 11.13
N PHE A 7 15.12 10.06 12.32
CA PHE A 7 15.46 8.65 12.46
C PHE A 7 14.35 7.76 11.88
N ILE A 8 13.08 8.05 12.21
CA ILE A 8 11.92 7.32 11.67
C ILE A 8 11.87 7.47 10.14
N ALA A 9 12.10 8.67 9.61
CA ALA A 9 12.14 8.91 8.17
C ALA A 9 13.29 8.13 7.49
N ALA A 10 14.49 8.14 8.08
CA ALA A 10 15.62 7.37 7.56
C ALA A 10 15.33 5.86 7.54
N VAL A 11 14.63 5.34 8.55
CA VAL A 11 14.18 3.94 8.57
C VAL A 11 13.18 3.67 7.46
N TRP A 12 12.14 4.50 7.27
CA TRP A 12 11.18 4.34 6.16
C TRP A 12 11.85 4.37 4.78
N MET A 13 12.73 5.34 4.55
CA MET A 13 13.46 5.46 3.28
C MET A 13 14.43 4.29 3.07
N GLY A 14 15.11 3.84 4.14
CA GLY A 14 16.00 2.69 4.09
C GLY A 14 15.25 1.39 3.78
N LEU A 15 14.09 1.16 4.38
CA LEU A 15 13.24 0.00 4.11
C LEU A 15 12.71 0.01 2.67
N ALA A 16 12.26 1.15 2.17
CA ALA A 16 11.82 1.30 0.78
C ALA A 16 12.96 1.04 -0.21
N LEU A 17 14.17 1.54 0.06
CA LEU A 17 15.34 1.29 -0.76
C LEU A 17 15.73 -0.20 -0.77
N ILE A 18 15.74 -0.85 0.40
CA ILE A 18 16.01 -2.29 0.51
C ILE A 18 14.96 -3.09 -0.27
N ALA A 19 13.68 -2.76 -0.13
CA ALA A 19 12.61 -3.41 -0.88
C ALA A 19 12.80 -3.28 -2.40
N SER A 20 13.18 -2.09 -2.87
CA SER A 20 13.48 -1.84 -4.29
C SER A 20 14.68 -2.69 -4.78
N LEU A 21 15.77 -2.78 -4.00
CA LEU A 21 16.92 -3.60 -4.36
C LEU A 21 16.58 -5.10 -4.41
N ILE A 22 15.77 -5.59 -3.45
CA ILE A 22 15.31 -6.99 -3.43
C ILE A 22 14.43 -7.27 -4.65
N SER A 23 13.50 -6.37 -4.97
CA SER A 23 12.63 -6.49 -6.14
C SER A 23 13.43 -6.61 -7.43
N ILE A 24 14.41 -5.74 -7.65
CA ILE A 24 15.28 -5.76 -8.85
C ILE A 24 16.04 -7.10 -8.93
N ARG A 25 16.53 -7.62 -7.80
CA ARG A 25 17.35 -8.84 -7.81
C ARG A 25 16.54 -10.12 -8.02
N THR A 26 15.30 -10.15 -7.54
CA THR A 26 14.39 -11.31 -7.59
C THR A 26 13.48 -11.31 -8.81
N GLY A 27 13.31 -10.17 -9.49
CA GLY A 27 12.37 -10.02 -10.61
C GLY A 27 10.90 -9.99 -10.17
N ILE A 28 10.62 -9.74 -8.89
CA ILE A 28 9.27 -9.60 -8.34
C ILE A 28 8.85 -8.13 -8.40
N SER A 29 7.55 -7.83 -8.60
CA SER A 29 7.01 -6.47 -8.59
C SER A 29 7.45 -5.67 -7.35
N VAL A 30 7.95 -4.44 -7.56
CA VAL A 30 8.41 -3.52 -6.50
C VAL A 30 7.36 -3.34 -5.43
N ALA A 31 6.10 -3.07 -5.82
CA ALA A 31 5.00 -2.84 -4.89
C ALA A 31 4.74 -4.05 -3.98
N LEU A 32 4.84 -5.27 -4.51
CA LEU A 32 4.64 -6.48 -3.71
C LEU A 32 5.76 -6.62 -2.67
N VAL A 33 7.01 -6.39 -3.05
CA VAL A 33 8.15 -6.45 -2.14
C VAL A 33 8.08 -5.34 -1.09
N GLU A 34 7.68 -4.12 -1.46
CA GLU A 34 7.46 -3.01 -0.53
C GLU A 34 6.40 -3.35 0.52
N ILE A 35 5.27 -3.96 0.10
CA ILE A 35 4.24 -4.43 1.03
C ILE A 35 4.80 -5.49 1.96
N LEU A 36 5.52 -6.50 1.45
CA LEU A 36 6.08 -7.56 2.30
C LEU A 36 7.09 -7.01 3.30
N VAL A 37 8.01 -6.16 2.87
CA VAL A 37 9.00 -5.52 3.75
C VAL A 37 8.30 -4.63 4.78
N GLY A 38 7.28 -3.87 4.37
CA GLY A 38 6.48 -3.03 5.26
C GLY A 38 5.70 -3.85 6.29
N VAL A 39 5.08 -4.96 5.89
CA VAL A 39 4.39 -5.89 6.81
C VAL A 39 5.38 -6.50 7.79
N VAL A 40 6.53 -6.97 7.32
CA VAL A 40 7.57 -7.56 8.19
C VAL A 40 8.08 -6.51 9.18
N ALA A 41 8.51 -5.34 8.69
CA ALA A 41 9.03 -4.26 9.53
C ALA A 41 7.98 -3.70 10.50
N GLY A 42 6.73 -3.56 10.05
CA GLY A 42 5.61 -3.04 10.85
C GLY A 42 5.13 -3.99 11.95
N ASN A 43 5.31 -5.30 11.77
CA ASN A 43 4.97 -6.32 12.77
C ASN A 43 6.17 -6.73 13.64
N LEU A 44 7.38 -6.26 13.33
CA LEU A 44 8.56 -6.43 14.17
C LEU A 44 8.58 -5.38 15.29
N ALA A 45 8.40 -5.81 16.52
CA ALA A 45 8.64 -4.98 17.70
C ALA A 45 10.14 -5.00 18.02
N VAL A 46 10.82 -3.89 17.77
CA VAL A 46 12.25 -3.72 18.09
C VAL A 46 12.37 -2.80 19.29
N GLY A 47 12.72 -3.36 20.45
CA GLY A 47 12.95 -2.63 21.70
C GLY A 47 14.43 -2.67 22.09
N LEU A 48 15.01 -1.52 22.42
CA LEU A 48 16.38 -1.45 22.96
C LEU A 48 16.30 -1.06 24.44
N GLU A 49 16.18 -2.05 25.33
CA GLU A 49 16.28 -1.86 26.78
C GLU A 49 17.67 -2.30 27.25
N GLY A 50 18.37 -1.42 27.99
CA GLY A 50 19.65 -1.76 28.64
C GLY A 50 20.84 -2.05 27.72
N GLY A 51 20.78 -1.69 26.43
CA GLY A 51 21.85 -1.94 25.46
C GLY A 51 21.77 -3.31 24.76
N MET A 52 20.70 -4.08 24.99
CA MET A 52 20.40 -5.31 24.25
C MET A 52 19.24 -5.08 23.28
N LEU A 53 19.41 -5.52 22.03
CA LEU A 53 18.41 -5.43 20.97
C LEU A 53 17.39 -6.57 21.15
N HIS A 54 16.21 -6.26 21.65
CA HIS A 54 15.08 -7.18 21.67
C HIS A 54 14.32 -7.06 20.36
N VAL A 55 14.41 -8.10 19.52
CA VAL A 55 13.60 -8.26 18.31
C VAL A 55 12.54 -9.31 18.60
N GLY A 56 11.28 -8.87 18.73
CA GLY A 56 10.13 -9.74 18.94
C GLY A 56 9.10 -9.57 17.81
N ILE A 57 8.23 -10.56 17.65
CA ILE A 57 7.01 -10.39 16.86
C ILE A 57 6.02 -9.64 17.74
N ALA A 58 5.35 -8.61 17.21
CA ALA A 58 4.21 -7.97 17.85
C ALA A 58 3.04 -8.97 17.94
N SER A 59 3.17 -9.98 18.80
CA SER A 59 2.08 -10.90 19.10
C SER A 59 1.04 -10.14 19.91
N ALA A 60 -0.22 -10.27 19.54
CA ALA A 60 -1.36 -9.59 20.15
C ALA A 60 -1.65 -10.00 21.62
N GLY A 61 -0.68 -10.57 22.33
CA GLY A 61 -0.86 -10.97 23.72
C GLY A 61 0.41 -11.47 24.39
N THR A 62 1.20 -10.55 24.96
CA THR A 62 1.97 -10.82 26.17
C THR A 62 2.10 -9.52 26.97
N GLY A 63 1.42 -9.45 28.11
CA GLY A 63 1.67 -8.43 29.11
C GLY A 63 3.07 -8.61 29.69
N ALA A 64 4.01 -7.77 29.29
CA ALA A 64 5.22 -7.38 30.01
C ALA A 64 6.01 -6.39 29.15
N GLY A 65 6.17 -5.16 29.62
CA GLY A 65 7.15 -4.20 29.10
C GLY A 65 6.67 -3.33 27.94
N HIS A 66 7.07 -2.06 27.97
CA HIS A 66 6.79 -1.03 26.97
C HIS A 66 7.43 -1.37 25.60
N LEU A 67 6.83 -2.29 24.84
CA LEU A 67 7.20 -2.49 23.44
C LEU A 67 6.59 -1.35 22.61
N HIS A 68 7.37 -0.28 22.44
CA HIS A 68 7.00 0.84 21.58
C HIS A 68 6.85 0.36 20.12
N HIS A 69 5.67 0.56 19.55
CA HIS A 69 5.43 0.37 18.13
C HIS A 69 6.27 1.39 17.35
N VAL A 70 7.44 0.98 16.84
CA VAL A 70 8.46 1.89 16.27
C VAL A 70 7.98 2.57 14.97
N LEU A 71 7.01 1.97 14.28
CA LEU A 71 6.43 2.51 13.05
C LEU A 71 4.97 2.89 13.31
N GLN A 72 4.74 4.17 13.60
CA GLN A 72 3.42 4.80 13.64
C GLN A 72 3.26 5.68 12.40
N SER A 73 2.04 5.77 11.87
CA SER A 73 1.72 6.77 10.83
C SER A 73 1.83 8.16 11.44
N THR A 74 2.84 8.90 11.03
CA THR A 74 3.07 10.28 11.43
C THR A 74 2.30 11.22 10.50
N GLU A 75 2.08 12.47 10.95
CA GLU A 75 1.43 13.50 10.13
C GLU A 75 2.17 13.72 8.80
N TRP A 76 3.50 13.66 8.78
CA TRP A 76 4.29 13.79 7.55
C TRP A 76 4.12 12.59 6.60
N THR A 77 3.97 11.36 7.11
CA THR A 77 3.68 10.20 6.25
C THR A 77 2.29 10.31 5.62
N ASN A 78 1.30 10.80 6.37
CA ASN A 78 -0.03 11.05 5.83
C ASN A 78 -0.01 12.14 4.75
N PHE A 79 0.75 13.22 4.98
CA PHE A 79 0.96 14.26 3.97
C PHE A 79 1.59 13.71 2.69
N LEU A 80 2.67 12.92 2.80
CA LEU A 80 3.33 12.32 1.63
C LEU A 80 2.41 11.31 0.91
N ALA A 81 1.63 10.52 1.64
CA ALA A 81 0.67 9.59 1.05
C ALA A 81 -0.40 10.33 0.23
N LEU A 82 -0.95 11.41 0.78
CA LEU A 82 -1.95 12.24 0.08
C LEU A 82 -1.34 12.95 -1.14
N LEU A 83 -0.15 13.55 -0.98
CA LEU A 83 0.56 14.22 -2.07
C LEU A 83 0.93 13.22 -3.17
N GLY A 84 1.51 12.07 -2.81
CA GLY A 84 1.90 11.02 -3.74
C GLY A 84 0.70 10.46 -4.49
N SER A 85 -0.40 10.14 -3.80
CA SER A 85 -1.64 9.69 -4.44
C SER A 85 -2.18 10.72 -5.44
N GLY A 86 -2.19 12.00 -5.08
CA GLY A 86 -2.66 13.07 -5.95
C GLY A 86 -1.76 13.27 -7.18
N VAL A 87 -0.44 13.34 -6.97
CA VAL A 87 0.55 13.53 -8.04
C VAL A 87 0.55 12.34 -9.00
N LEU A 88 0.55 11.10 -8.51
CA LEU A 88 0.54 9.91 -9.37
C LEU A 88 -0.75 9.81 -10.18
N THR A 89 -1.90 10.13 -9.58
CA THR A 89 -3.19 10.14 -10.31
C THR A 89 -3.21 11.24 -11.37
N PHE A 90 -2.65 12.42 -11.06
CA PHE A 90 -2.52 13.51 -12.01
C PHE A 90 -1.60 13.15 -13.18
N LEU A 91 -0.43 12.58 -12.89
CA LEU A 91 0.54 12.15 -13.92
C LEU A 91 -0.05 11.06 -14.82
N ALA A 92 -0.76 10.08 -14.25
CA ALA A 92 -1.49 9.08 -15.02
C ALA A 92 -2.54 9.72 -15.95
N GLY A 93 -3.21 10.77 -15.48
CA GLY A 93 -4.14 11.56 -16.30
C GLY A 93 -3.43 12.36 -17.41
N ALA A 94 -2.25 12.91 -17.12
CA ALA A 94 -1.45 13.67 -18.07
C ALA A 94 -0.83 12.81 -19.18
N GLU A 95 -0.68 11.51 -18.96
CA GLU A 95 -0.18 10.55 -19.96
C GLU A 95 -1.24 10.19 -21.03
N ILE A 96 -2.52 10.49 -20.79
CA ILE A 96 -3.63 10.13 -21.71
C ILE A 96 -3.65 11.06 -22.93
N ASP A 97 -3.66 10.49 -24.14
CA ASP A 97 -3.86 11.23 -25.38
C ASP A 97 -5.32 11.76 -25.51
N PRO A 98 -5.53 13.09 -25.51
CA PRO A 98 -6.86 13.69 -25.56
C PRO A 98 -7.58 13.46 -26.89
N VAL A 99 -6.86 13.30 -28.01
CA VAL A 99 -7.46 13.11 -29.33
C VAL A 99 -8.09 11.72 -29.41
N SER A 100 -7.35 10.69 -29.00
CA SER A 100 -7.84 9.31 -28.92
C SER A 100 -8.99 9.15 -27.93
N LEU A 101 -8.93 9.84 -26.77
CA LEU A 101 -10.02 9.84 -25.79
C LEU A 101 -11.31 10.43 -26.38
N LYS A 102 -11.22 11.55 -27.11
CA LYS A 102 -12.40 12.17 -27.71
C LYS A 102 -13.00 11.32 -28.82
N ALA A 103 -12.16 10.64 -29.61
CA ALA A 103 -12.62 9.74 -30.66
C ALA A 103 -13.40 8.53 -30.11
N ASN A 104 -12.98 7.98 -28.96
CA ASN A 104 -13.54 6.75 -28.39
C ASN A 104 -14.24 6.95 -27.03
N TRP A 105 -14.65 8.17 -26.69
CA TRP A 105 -15.05 8.53 -25.32
C TRP A 105 -16.12 7.61 -24.70
N ARG A 106 -17.12 7.17 -25.48
CA ARG A 106 -18.16 6.25 -25.01
C ARG A 106 -17.58 4.89 -24.65
N ALA A 107 -16.71 4.36 -25.51
CA ALA A 107 -16.05 3.08 -25.28
C ALA A 107 -15.10 3.20 -24.07
N SER A 108 -14.29 4.25 -23.99
CA SER A 108 -13.36 4.46 -22.87
C SER A 108 -14.07 4.62 -21.54
N VAL A 109 -15.16 5.39 -21.49
CA VAL A 109 -15.97 5.56 -20.26
C VAL A 109 -16.66 4.26 -19.88
N LEU A 110 -17.26 3.53 -20.83
CA LEU A 110 -17.91 2.25 -20.54
C LEU A 110 -16.90 1.22 -20.03
N ILE A 111 -15.76 1.08 -20.70
CA ILE A 111 -14.71 0.15 -20.28
C ILE A 111 -14.22 0.53 -18.89
N GLY A 112 -13.94 1.82 -18.62
CA GLY A 112 -13.47 2.28 -17.32
C GLY A 112 -14.49 2.08 -16.18
N VAL A 113 -15.77 2.40 -16.43
CA VAL A 113 -16.84 2.21 -15.44
C VAL A 113 -17.07 0.73 -15.18
N LEU A 114 -17.15 -0.10 -16.22
CA LEU A 114 -17.37 -1.53 -16.06
C LEU A 114 -16.17 -2.24 -15.42
N SER A 115 -14.93 -1.83 -15.76
CA SER A 115 -13.72 -2.41 -15.18
C SER A 115 -13.58 -2.13 -13.69
N PHE A 116 -14.19 -1.05 -13.18
CA PHE A 116 -14.26 -0.78 -11.74
C PHE A 116 -15.50 -1.40 -11.09
N ALA A 117 -16.69 -1.19 -11.69
CA ALA A 117 -17.97 -1.55 -11.08
C ALA A 117 -18.17 -3.05 -10.92
N ILE A 118 -17.71 -3.85 -11.89
CA ILE A 118 -17.84 -5.31 -11.84
C ILE A 118 -16.99 -5.89 -10.72
N PRO A 119 -15.66 -5.66 -10.65
CA PRO A 119 -14.86 -6.12 -9.51
C PRO A 119 -15.35 -5.59 -8.17
N PHE A 120 -15.80 -4.33 -8.11
CA PHE A 120 -16.32 -3.71 -6.89
C PHE A 120 -17.53 -4.48 -6.36
N ALA A 121 -18.52 -4.74 -7.21
CA ALA A 121 -19.71 -5.47 -6.84
C ALA A 121 -19.38 -6.91 -6.43
N VAL A 122 -18.49 -7.60 -7.18
CA VAL A 122 -18.09 -8.97 -6.88
C VAL A 122 -17.43 -9.05 -5.50
N VAL A 123 -16.45 -8.19 -5.22
CA VAL A 123 -15.73 -8.19 -3.95
C VAL A 123 -16.63 -7.77 -2.79
N TRP A 124 -17.46 -6.74 -2.98
CA TRP A 124 -18.42 -6.30 -1.95
C TRP A 124 -19.39 -7.43 -1.59
N LEU A 125 -20.04 -8.05 -2.57
CA LEU A 125 -20.98 -9.14 -2.32
C LEU A 125 -20.27 -10.34 -1.68
N PHE A 126 -19.06 -10.66 -2.12
CA PHE A 126 -18.28 -11.74 -1.52
C PHE A 126 -17.93 -11.44 -0.06
N ALA A 127 -17.44 -10.25 0.26
CA ALA A 127 -17.10 -9.87 1.63
C ALA A 127 -18.35 -9.82 2.54
N GLN A 128 -19.48 -9.34 2.01
CA GLN A 128 -20.73 -9.25 2.75
C GLN A 128 -21.32 -10.64 3.04
N PHE A 129 -21.40 -11.51 2.02
CA PHE A 129 -22.13 -12.78 2.12
C PHE A 129 -21.28 -13.97 2.52
N VAL A 130 -19.99 -14.00 2.15
CA VAL A 130 -19.08 -15.10 2.51
C VAL A 130 -18.38 -14.83 3.83
N PHE A 131 -17.84 -13.61 4.03
CA PHE A 131 -17.16 -13.25 5.28
C PHE A 131 -18.07 -12.62 6.33
N GLY A 132 -19.32 -12.30 5.98
CA GLY A 132 -20.27 -11.71 6.93
C GLY A 132 -19.90 -10.29 7.36
N TRP A 133 -19.10 -9.57 6.58
CA TRP A 133 -18.64 -8.24 6.96
C TRP A 133 -19.80 -7.23 6.94
N PRO A 134 -19.81 -6.24 7.84
CA PRO A 134 -20.79 -5.17 7.82
C PRO A 134 -20.67 -4.33 6.55
N LEU A 135 -21.79 -3.72 6.14
CA LEU A 135 -21.96 -3.03 4.85
C LEU A 135 -20.80 -2.10 4.49
N HIS A 136 -20.43 -1.20 5.42
CA HIS A 136 -19.37 -0.22 5.15
C HIS A 136 -17.99 -0.87 4.98
N GLN A 137 -17.67 -1.92 5.74
CA GLN A 137 -16.37 -2.61 5.64
C GLN A 137 -16.27 -3.39 4.33
N ALA A 138 -17.35 -4.06 3.93
CA ALA A 138 -17.40 -4.79 2.67
C ALA A 138 -17.32 -3.85 1.46
N GLN A 139 -17.94 -2.67 1.52
CA GLN A 139 -17.81 -1.64 0.48
C GLN A 139 -16.39 -1.07 0.38
N ILE A 140 -15.72 -0.82 1.51
CA ILE A 140 -14.32 -0.38 1.53
C ILE A 140 -13.42 -1.46 0.90
N ALA A 141 -13.63 -2.74 1.23
CA ALA A 141 -12.90 -3.84 0.60
C ALA A 141 -13.11 -3.89 -0.91
N GLY A 142 -14.36 -3.70 -1.35
CA GLY A 142 -14.70 -3.56 -2.77
C GLY A 142 -13.91 -2.46 -3.46
N ILE A 143 -13.88 -1.25 -2.89
CA ILE A 143 -13.15 -0.11 -3.47
C ILE A 143 -11.65 -0.41 -3.53
N ALA A 144 -11.07 -0.92 -2.45
CA ALA A 144 -9.64 -1.18 -2.34
C ALA A 144 -9.16 -2.19 -3.40
N LEU A 145 -9.91 -3.25 -3.64
CA LEU A 145 -9.53 -4.33 -4.56
C LEU A 145 -9.93 -4.11 -6.03
N SER A 146 -10.66 -3.03 -6.34
CA SER A 146 -11.14 -2.75 -7.70
C SER A 146 -10.27 -1.77 -8.48
N THR A 147 -9.14 -1.35 -7.91
CA THR A 147 -8.17 -0.49 -8.59
C THR A 147 -7.12 -1.34 -9.30
N THR A 148 -6.85 -1.04 -10.57
CA THR A 148 -5.83 -1.74 -11.37
C THR A 148 -4.61 -0.85 -11.57
N SER A 149 -3.41 -1.38 -11.36
CA SER A 149 -2.16 -0.65 -11.61
C SER A 149 -1.44 -1.18 -12.84
N VAL A 150 -1.45 -0.37 -13.89
CA VAL A 150 -0.74 -0.66 -15.15
C VAL A 150 0.78 -0.70 -14.96
N ALA A 151 1.31 0.11 -14.04
CA ALA A 151 2.73 0.14 -13.69
C ALA A 151 3.26 -1.21 -13.18
N VAL A 152 2.43 -1.97 -12.45
CA VAL A 152 2.79 -3.31 -11.96
C VAL A 152 2.86 -4.32 -13.10
N VAL A 153 1.94 -4.24 -14.07
CA VAL A 153 1.89 -5.16 -15.21
C VAL A 153 3.05 -4.90 -16.18
N TYR A 154 3.32 -3.63 -16.50
CA TYR A 154 4.42 -3.30 -17.40
C TYR A 154 5.79 -3.70 -16.85
N ALA A 155 5.99 -3.64 -15.53
CA ALA A 155 7.23 -4.09 -14.90
C ALA A 155 7.53 -5.58 -15.09
N VAL A 156 6.51 -6.41 -15.40
CA VAL A 156 6.64 -7.87 -15.60
C VAL A 156 6.59 -8.26 -17.09
N MET A 157 6.12 -7.37 -17.96
CA MET A 157 6.04 -7.62 -19.41
C MET A 157 7.34 -7.29 -20.17
N ILE A 158 8.32 -6.66 -19.52
CA ILE A 158 9.66 -6.38 -20.03
C ILE A 158 10.66 -7.45 -19.59
#